data_AF-A0A2T2W5Y2-F1
#
_entry.id   AF-A0A2T2W5Y2-F1
#
_cell.length_a   1.000
_cell.length_b   1.000
_cell.length_c   1.000
_cell.angle_alpha   90.00
_cell.angle_beta   90.00
_cell.angle_gamma   90.00
#
_symmetry.space_group_name_H-M   'P 1'
#
loop_
_entity.id
_entity.type
_entity.pdbx_description
1 polymer ?
#
loop_
_entity_poly.entity_id
_entity_poly.type
_entity_poly.pdbx_seq_one_letter_code
_entity_poly.pdbx_strand_id
1 'polypeptide(L)'
;MGPSEITYEAIAATEPRTLASGEETVLSGLSAPTTISFYEKDGGLTQATVSDVSSRDDAFTVEFTQAPTLDEDSNSMVLLETGNIFVF
;
A
#
# COMPACT_ATOMS: atom_id res chain seq x y z
N MET A 1 9.88 -13.67 -16.44
CA MET A 1 9.57 -12.49 -15.61
C MET A 1 9.98 -12.85 -14.20
N GLY A 2 10.81 -12.03 -13.56
CA GLY A 2 11.14 -12.23 -12.14
C GLY A 2 9.91 -11.96 -11.26
N PRO A 3 9.97 -12.30 -9.97
CA PRO A 3 8.91 -11.89 -9.04
C PRO A 3 8.84 -10.36 -9.00
N SER A 4 7.64 -9.80 -9.16
CA SER A 4 7.43 -8.35 -8.98
C SER A 4 7.69 -7.98 -7.53
N GLU A 5 8.49 -6.93 -7.31
CA GLU A 5 8.79 -6.37 -5.99
C GLU A 5 8.14 -5.00 -5.87
N ILE A 6 7.40 -4.76 -4.79
CA ILE A 6 6.85 -3.44 -4.46
C ILE A 6 7.74 -2.81 -3.40
N THR A 7 8.14 -1.56 -3.62
CA THR A 7 8.70 -0.73 -2.54
C THR A 7 7.59 0.10 -1.95
N TYR A 8 7.50 0.17 -0.63
CA TYR A 8 6.48 0.91 0.10
C TYR A 8 7.08 1.73 1.25
N GLU A 9 6.42 2.83 1.59
CA GLU A 9 6.74 3.65 2.77
C GLU A 9 5.51 4.35 3.31
N ALA A 10 5.41 4.50 4.63
CA ALA A 10 4.57 5.50 5.25
C ALA A 10 5.35 6.82 5.27
N ILE A 11 4.88 7.78 4.47
CA ILE A 11 5.55 9.08 4.25
C ILE A 11 5.78 9.78 5.59
N ALA A 12 7.02 10.21 5.82
CA ALA A 12 7.49 10.86 7.05
C ALA A 12 7.37 10.03 8.35
N ALA A 13 6.97 8.75 8.25
CA ALA A 13 6.84 7.85 9.40
C ALA A 13 7.82 6.66 9.35
N THR A 14 8.19 6.19 8.15
CA THR A 14 9.09 5.06 7.96
C THR A 14 10.09 5.31 6.84
N GLU A 15 11.23 4.60 6.86
CA GLU A 15 12.09 4.46 5.68
C GLU A 15 11.44 3.52 4.63
N PRO A 16 11.78 3.66 3.33
CA PRO A 16 11.34 2.74 2.28
C PRO A 16 11.73 1.29 2.53
N ARG A 17 10.81 0.37 2.25
CA ARG A 17 10.99 -1.09 2.38
C ARG A 17 10.49 -1.80 1.14
N THR A 18 11.11 -2.93 0.81
CA THR A 18 10.67 -3.76 -0.32
C THR A 18 9.94 -5.00 0.18
N LEU A 19 8.83 -5.35 -0.48
CA LEU A 19 8.05 -6.56 -0.28
C LEU A 19 8.13 -7.41 -1.56
N ALA A 20 8.54 -8.67 -1.42
CA ALA A 20 8.55 -9.59 -2.55
C ALA A 20 7.15 -10.14 -2.83
N SER A 21 6.88 -10.53 -4.07
CA SER A 21 5.61 -11.15 -4.46
C SER A 21 5.31 -12.39 -3.60
N GLY A 22 4.09 -12.46 -3.06
CA GLY A 22 3.63 -13.54 -2.18
C GLY A 22 4.06 -13.41 -0.72
N GLU A 23 4.80 -12.35 -0.36
CA GLU A 23 5.08 -12.01 1.04
C GLU A 23 4.04 -11.05 1.61
N GLU A 24 3.93 -11.06 2.94
CA GLU A 24 3.07 -10.18 3.71
C GLU A 24 3.90 -9.46 4.77
N THR A 25 3.51 -8.23 5.08
CA THR A 25 4.12 -7.46 6.17
C THR A 25 3.08 -6.59 6.86
N VAL A 26 3.30 -6.34 8.16
CA VAL A 26 2.42 -5.50 8.97
C VAL A 26 3.11 -4.18 9.27
N LEU A 27 2.48 -3.09 8.83
CA LEU A 27 2.82 -1.75 9.28
C LEU A 27 2.04 -1.44 10.56
N SER A 28 2.76 -1.06 11.61
CA SER A 28 2.18 -0.78 12.93
C SER A 28 2.73 0.52 13.51
N GLY A 29 2.00 1.10 14.47
CA GLY A 29 2.40 2.35 15.13
C GLY A 29 2.28 3.60 14.25
N LEU A 30 1.49 3.54 13.17
CA LEU A 30 1.23 4.68 12.31
C LEU A 30 0.27 5.66 13.00
N SER A 31 0.58 6.95 12.92
CA SER A 31 -0.32 8.02 13.36
C SER A 31 -1.16 8.51 12.18
N ALA A 32 -2.47 8.58 12.36
CA ALA A 32 -3.36 9.20 11.39
C ALA A 32 -3.36 10.74 11.56
N PRO A 33 -3.50 11.52 10.48
CA PRO A 33 -3.54 11.07 9.10
C PRO A 33 -2.16 10.61 8.60
N THR A 34 -2.13 9.60 7.73
CA THR A 34 -0.89 9.03 7.19
C THR A 34 -1.06 8.72 5.71
N THR A 35 -0.01 8.98 4.93
CA THR A 35 0.06 8.59 3.51
C THR A 35 1.03 7.42 3.39
N ILE A 36 0.59 6.34 2.76
CA ILE A 36 1.43 5.21 2.37
C ILE A 36 1.59 5.27 0.86
N SER A 37 2.83 5.35 0.38
CA SER A 37 3.15 5.30 -1.04
C SER A 37 3.81 3.99 -1.37
N PHE A 38 3.62 3.53 -2.60
CA PHE A 38 4.18 2.28 -3.09
C PHE A 38 4.44 2.36 -4.59
N TYR A 39 5.48 1.67 -5.05
CA TYR A 39 5.88 1.67 -6.46
C TYR A 39 6.58 0.35 -6.82
N GLU A 40 6.34 -0.13 -8.04
CA GLU A 40 7.13 -1.22 -8.59
C GLU A 40 8.54 -0.74 -8.89
N LYS A 41 9.53 -1.52 -8.43
CA LYS A 41 10.95 -1.22 -8.64
C LYS A 41 11.35 -1.11 -10.11
N ASP A 42 10.69 -1.88 -10.96
CA ASP A 42 10.95 -1.90 -12.40
C ASP A 42 10.19 -0.81 -13.19
N GLY A 43 9.50 0.10 -12.47
CA GLY A 43 8.76 1.21 -13.07
C GLY A 43 7.43 0.79 -13.72
N GLY A 44 6.91 -0.38 -13.36
CA GLY A 44 5.57 -0.81 -13.75
C GLY A 44 4.49 -0.14 -12.91
N LEU A 45 3.24 -0.33 -13.34
CA LEU A 45 2.06 0.24 -12.70
C LEU A 45 1.54 -0.70 -11.62
N THR A 46 1.08 -0.14 -10.52
CA THR A 46 0.58 -0.90 -9.37
C THR A 46 -0.88 -0.59 -9.14
N GLN A 47 -1.68 -1.61 -8.86
CA GLN A 47 -3.05 -1.44 -8.37
C GLN A 47 -3.10 -1.91 -6.92
N ALA A 48 -3.32 -0.99 -5.98
CA ALA A 48 -3.66 -1.34 -4.61
C ALA A 48 -5.17 -1.48 -4.44
N THR A 49 -5.58 -2.55 -3.74
CA THR A 49 -6.97 -2.78 -3.36
C THR A 49 -7.06 -3.06 -1.88
N VAL A 50 -7.97 -2.38 -1.18
CA VAL A 50 -8.29 -2.74 0.22
C VAL A 50 -9.18 -3.98 0.19
N SER A 51 -8.67 -5.11 0.67
CA SER A 51 -9.36 -6.40 0.60
C SER A 51 -10.10 -6.76 1.89
N ASP A 52 -9.65 -6.26 3.05
CA ASP A 52 -10.31 -6.49 4.34
C ASP A 52 -10.18 -5.29 5.28
N VAL A 53 -11.18 -5.06 6.13
CA VAL A 53 -11.22 -3.98 7.12
C VAL A 53 -11.76 -4.53 8.45
N SER A 54 -10.87 -4.68 9.44
CA SER A 54 -11.23 -5.06 10.81
C SER A 54 -11.53 -3.82 11.64
N SER A 55 -12.81 -3.62 11.97
CA SER A 55 -13.25 -2.59 12.93
C SER A 55 -12.91 -2.91 14.38
N ARG A 56 -12.44 -4.14 14.66
CA ARG A 56 -12.08 -4.57 16.01
C ARG A 56 -10.63 -4.25 16.35
N ASP A 57 -9.75 -4.33 15.35
CA ASP A 57 -8.30 -4.25 15.52
C ASP A 57 -7.71 -2.98 14.91
N ASP A 58 -8.55 -2.03 14.49
CA ASP A 58 -8.17 -0.80 13.77
C ASP A 58 -7.20 -1.10 12.62
N ALA A 59 -7.47 -2.19 11.90
CA ALA A 59 -6.58 -2.77 10.91
C ALA A 59 -7.30 -3.02 9.58
N PHE A 60 -6.53 -3.01 8.50
CA PHE A 60 -7.03 -3.32 7.16
C PHE A 60 -5.91 -3.98 6.36
N THR A 61 -6.32 -4.76 5.35
CA THR A 61 -5.41 -5.46 4.45
C THR A 61 -5.43 -4.80 3.09
N VAL A 62 -4.25 -4.60 2.52
CA VAL A 62 -4.06 -4.08 1.17
C VAL A 62 -3.38 -5.14 0.32
N GLU A 63 -3.99 -5.44 -0.81
CA GLU A 63 -3.43 -6.32 -1.83
C GLU A 63 -2.88 -5.49 -2.99
N PHE A 64 -1.70 -5.88 -3.47
CA PHE A 64 -1.04 -5.24 -4.60
C PHE A 64 -1.02 -6.19 -5.79
N THR A 65 -1.49 -5.69 -6.93
CA THR A 65 -1.40 -6.38 -8.22
C THR A 65 -0.81 -5.45 -9.27
N GLN A 66 -0.36 -6.01 -10.39
CA GLN A 66 0.09 -5.21 -11.52
C GLN A 66 -1.11 -4.51 -12.16
N ALA A 67 -1.04 -3.20 -12.33
CA ALA A 67 -2.05 -2.44 -13.07
C ALA A 67 -1.81 -2.56 -14.58
N PRO A 68 -2.85 -2.84 -15.40
CA PRO A 68 -2.72 -2.96 -16.85
C PRO A 68 -2.67 -1.61 -17.57
N THR A 69 -3.17 -0.53 -16.94
CA THR A 69 -3.25 0.81 -17.54
C THR A 69 -2.97 1.90 -16.50
N LEU A 70 -2.63 3.11 -16.97
CA LEU A 70 -2.39 4.28 -16.10
C LEU A 70 -3.63 4.69 -15.31
N ASP A 71 -4.83 4.50 -15.85
CA ASP A 71 -6.08 4.84 -15.16
C ASP A 71 -6.38 3.88 -13.99
N GLU A 72 -5.71 2.73 -13.95
CA GLU A 72 -5.79 1.73 -12.89
C GLU A 72 -4.53 1.72 -12.01
N ASP A 73 -3.56 2.60 -12.28
CA ASP A 73 -2.43 2.83 -11.40
C ASP A 73 -2.97 3.53 -10.15
N SER A 74 -2.83 2.86 -9.02
CA SER A 74 -3.13 3.43 -7.73
C SER A 74 -1.95 3.14 -6.84
N ASN A 75 -1.01 4.09 -6.75
CA ASN A 75 0.32 3.99 -6.14
C ASN A 75 0.42 4.62 -4.74
N SER A 76 -0.69 5.12 -4.20
CA SER A 76 -0.72 5.70 -2.87
C SER A 76 -2.05 5.47 -2.16
N MET A 77 -2.00 5.57 -0.84
CA MET A 77 -3.16 5.41 0.02
C MET A 77 -3.06 6.40 1.18
N VAL A 78 -4.20 6.96 1.58
CA VAL A 78 -4.28 7.90 2.70
C VAL A 78 -5.26 7.36 3.74
N LEU A 79 -4.76 7.16 4.96
CA LEU A 79 -5.55 6.88 6.15
C LEU A 79 -5.84 8.19 6.87
N LEU A 80 -7.12 8.50 7.09
CA LEU A 80 -7.55 9.68 7.85
C LEU A 80 -7.80 9.34 9.33
N GLU A 81 -7.76 10.36 10.18
CA GLU A 81 -8.08 10.24 11.62
C GLU A 81 -9.47 9.65 11.89
N THR A 82 -10.41 9.83 10.95
CA THR A 82 -11.76 9.29 11.05
C THR A 82 -11.84 7.80 10.73
N GLY A 83 -10.73 7.14 10.39
CA GLY A 83 -10.67 5.75 9.94
C GLY A 83 -11.03 5.55 8.45
N ASN A 84 -11.28 6.63 7.71
CA ASN A 84 -11.53 6.54 6.27
C ASN A 84 -10.22 6.31 5.52
N ILE A 85 -10.28 5.44 4.50
CA ILE A 85 -9.15 5.09 3.64
C ILE A 85 -9.48 5.52 2.21
N PHE A 86 -8.54 6.22 1.58
CA PHE A 86 -8.60 6.57 0.16
C PHE A 86 -7.40 5.98 -0.55
N VAL A 87 -7.62 5.37 -1.72
CA VAL A 87 -6.56 4.81 -2.57
C VAL A 87 -6.53 5.63 -3.87
N PHE A 88 -5.33 5.99 -4.32
CA PHE A 88 -5.08 6.86 -5.46
C PHE A 88 -3.97 6.32 -6.33
#